data_AF-A0A516PZ09-F1
#
_entry.id   AF-A0A516PZ09-F1
#
_cell.length_a   1.000
_cell.length_b   1.000
_cell.length_c   1.000
_cell.angle_alpha   90.00
_cell.angle_beta   90.00
_cell.angle_gamma   90.00
#
_symmetry.space_group_name_H-M   'P 1'
#
loop_
_entity.id
_entity.type
_entity.pdbx_description
1 polymer ?
#
loop_
_entity_poly.entity_id
_entity_poly.type
_entity_poly.pdbx_seq_one_letter_code
_entity_poly.pdbx_strand_id
1 'polypeptide(L)'
;MIDSVHAELFDGKIRSFRYGPRSRPPADPRRSWQRAARTVADANLDLVRRHPWLITRPNERPVLGPHSTAKYEAELAAFDRTGLSAAEVDLALWQVLNHVRGVAGDLLAGQSSPESTADWWQARYKFGLSRILDGLQVLIDRRG
;
A
#
# COMPACT_ATOMS: atom_id res chain seq x y z
N MET A 1 8.13 10.90 16.34
CA MET A 1 7.32 9.76 16.82
C MET A 1 6.68 9.10 15.60
N ILE A 2 6.37 7.78 15.60
CA ILE A 2 5.77 7.07 14.44
C ILE A 2 4.54 7.81 13.88
N ASP A 3 3.69 8.32 14.76
CA ASP A 3 2.48 9.05 14.37
C ASP A 3 2.76 10.29 13.51
N SER A 4 3.84 11.03 13.79
CA SER A 4 4.26 12.20 13.01
C SER A 4 4.71 11.83 11.59
N VAL A 5 5.27 10.64 11.40
CA VAL A 5 5.70 10.16 10.07
C VAL A 5 4.50 9.66 9.27
N HIS A 6 3.49 9.09 9.93
CA HIS A 6 2.22 8.79 9.27
C HIS A 6 1.44 10.03 8.86
N ALA A 7 1.58 11.15 9.59
CA ALA A 7 1.07 12.46 9.17
C ALA A 7 1.61 12.88 7.80
N GLU A 8 2.91 12.72 7.53
CA GLU A 8 3.50 13.04 6.22
C GLU A 8 2.85 12.26 5.06
N LEU A 9 2.50 11.00 5.30
CA LEU A 9 1.85 10.17 4.29
C LEU A 9 0.39 10.56 4.10
N PHE A 10 -0.30 10.80 5.20
CA PHE A 10 -1.70 11.22 5.21
C PHE A 10 -1.87 12.58 4.52
N ASP A 11 -1.09 13.59 4.90
CA ASP A 11 -1.20 14.96 4.41
C ASP A 11 -0.70 15.13 2.95
N GLY A 12 0.19 14.25 2.49
CA GLY A 12 0.82 14.33 1.17
C GLY A 12 0.12 13.54 0.06
N LYS A 13 0.14 12.20 0.16
CA LYS A 13 -0.14 11.32 -1.01
C LYS A 13 -1.45 10.54 -0.93
N ILE A 14 -2.00 10.32 0.26
CA ILE A 14 -3.09 9.34 0.47
C ILE A 14 -4.45 10.01 0.80
N ARG A 15 -4.47 11.29 1.20
CA ARG A 15 -5.69 12.05 1.52
C ARG A 15 -6.79 12.02 0.45
N SER A 16 -6.40 11.87 -0.82
CA SER A 16 -7.28 11.99 -1.98
C SER A 16 -7.94 10.69 -2.44
N PHE A 17 -7.65 9.53 -1.83
CA PHE A 17 -8.22 8.25 -2.28
C PHE A 17 -9.70 8.06 -2.00
N ARG A 18 -10.38 9.04 -1.39
CA ARG A 18 -11.83 8.99 -1.28
C ARG A 18 -12.44 9.01 -2.68
N TYR A 19 -12.87 7.84 -3.14
CA TYR A 19 -14.02 7.74 -4.03
C TYR A 19 -15.26 8.11 -3.22
N GLY A 20 -15.40 9.39 -2.87
CA GLY A 20 -16.63 9.89 -2.26
C GLY A 20 -17.80 9.70 -3.23
N PRO A 21 -19.06 9.81 -2.75
CA PRO A 21 -20.25 9.76 -3.60
C PRO A 21 -20.27 10.83 -4.72
N ARG A 22 -19.32 11.76 -4.72
CA ARG A 22 -19.15 12.84 -5.71
C ARG A 22 -18.03 12.60 -6.73
N SER A 23 -17.22 11.56 -6.58
CA SER A 23 -16.16 11.23 -7.54
C SER A 23 -16.77 10.45 -8.70
N ARG A 24 -16.67 10.98 -9.94
CA ARG A 24 -17.15 10.29 -11.15
C ARG A 24 -16.58 8.86 -11.18
N PRO A 25 -17.41 7.82 -11.31
CA PRO A 25 -16.91 6.45 -11.43
C PRO A 25 -15.95 6.38 -12.62
N PRO A 26 -14.72 5.88 -12.43
CA PRO A 26 -13.83 5.59 -13.55
C PRO A 26 -14.48 4.58 -14.51
N ALA A 27 -14.14 4.68 -15.79
CA ALA A 27 -14.75 3.88 -16.85
C ALA A 27 -14.54 2.36 -16.69
N ASP A 28 -13.56 1.95 -15.90
CA ASP A 28 -13.29 0.55 -15.54
C ASP A 28 -13.07 0.44 -14.01
N PRO A 29 -14.02 -0.16 -13.27
CA PRO A 29 -13.91 -0.40 -11.83
C PRO A 29 -12.70 -1.25 -11.43
N ARG A 30 -12.22 -2.16 -12.28
CA ARG A 30 -11.02 -2.98 -11.99
C ARG A 30 -9.78 -2.10 -11.99
N ARG A 31 -9.65 -1.23 -13.00
CA ARG A 31 -8.54 -0.27 -13.10
C ARG A 31 -8.58 0.82 -12.01
N SER A 32 -9.67 0.95 -11.26
CA SER A 32 -9.81 2.00 -10.25
C SER A 32 -9.24 1.63 -8.89
N TRP A 33 -9.62 0.45 -8.37
CA TRP A 33 -9.12 -0.02 -7.07
C TRP A 33 -7.67 -0.49 -7.18
N GLN A 34 -7.30 -1.20 -8.27
CA GLN A 34 -5.91 -1.63 -8.49
C GLN A 34 -4.95 -0.44 -8.59
N ARG A 35 -5.37 0.65 -9.26
CA ARG A 35 -4.59 1.88 -9.34
C ARG A 35 -4.44 2.52 -7.96
N ALA A 36 -5.52 2.62 -7.19
CA ALA A 36 -5.47 3.16 -5.83
C ALA A 36 -4.54 2.35 -4.92
N ALA A 37 -4.64 1.01 -4.94
CA ALA A 37 -3.78 0.11 -4.19
C ALA A 37 -2.30 0.25 -4.59
N ARG A 38 -2.00 0.44 -5.89
CA ARG A 38 -0.63 0.73 -6.36
C ARG A 38 -0.11 2.04 -5.79
N THR A 39 -0.93 3.09 -5.80
CA THR A 39 -0.50 4.38 -5.25
C THR A 39 -0.31 4.31 -3.72
N VAL A 40 -1.12 3.54 -2.98
CA VAL A 40 -0.88 3.23 -1.56
C VAL A 40 0.48 2.54 -1.38
N ALA A 41 0.77 1.51 -2.19
CA ALA A 41 2.04 0.79 -2.14
C ALA A 41 3.24 1.71 -2.43
N ASP A 42 3.15 2.52 -3.49
CA ASP A 42 4.21 3.44 -3.91
C ASP A 42 4.47 4.50 -2.83
N ALA A 43 3.40 5.05 -2.24
CA ALA A 43 3.52 6.04 -1.18
C ALA A 43 4.17 5.47 0.09
N ASN A 44 3.82 4.23 0.47
CA ASN A 44 4.46 3.55 1.60
C ASN A 44 5.92 3.18 1.31
N LEU A 45 6.25 2.77 0.10
CA LEU A 45 7.63 2.49 -0.30
C LEU A 45 8.49 3.77 -0.23
N ASP A 46 7.96 4.90 -0.71
CA ASP A 46 8.63 6.20 -0.61
C ASP A 46 8.77 6.68 0.84
N LEU A 47 7.79 6.38 1.71
CA LEU A 47 7.89 6.68 3.14
C LEU A 47 9.04 5.91 3.77
N VAL A 48 9.14 4.62 3.50
CA VAL A 48 10.23 3.78 4.01
C VAL A 48 11.59 4.21 3.46
N ARG A 49 11.67 4.62 2.19
CA ARG A 49 12.91 5.17 1.60
C ARG A 49 13.40 6.43 2.33
N ARG A 50 12.46 7.32 2.69
CA ARG A 50 12.77 8.55 3.44
C ARG A 50 13.04 8.28 4.92
N HIS A 51 12.42 7.23 5.46
CA HIS A 51 12.51 6.85 6.87
C HIS A 51 12.86 5.36 7.04
N PRO A 52 14.10 4.93 6.72
CA PRO A 52 14.48 3.50 6.71
C PRO A 52 14.29 2.79 8.06
N TRP A 53 14.34 3.53 9.17
CA TRP A 53 14.10 2.99 10.51
C TRP A 53 12.68 2.43 10.72
N LEU A 54 11.73 2.69 9.81
CA LEU A 54 10.38 2.11 9.86
C LEU A 54 10.37 0.58 9.65
N ILE A 55 11.35 0.02 8.93
CA ILE A 55 11.41 -1.43 8.65
C ILE A 55 11.99 -2.24 9.80
N THR A 56 12.82 -1.60 10.65
CA THR A 56 13.51 -2.29 11.76
C THR A 56 12.60 -2.53 12.96
N ARG A 57 11.39 -1.94 12.95
CA ARG A 57 10.37 -2.16 13.96
C ARG A 57 9.49 -3.36 13.60
N PRO A 58 9.06 -4.19 14.57
CA PRO A 58 8.09 -5.24 14.31
C PRO A 58 6.80 -4.67 13.71
N ASN A 59 6.13 -5.45 12.87
CA ASN A 59 4.84 -5.09 12.29
C ASN A 59 3.75 -5.28 13.35
N GLU A 60 3.76 -4.44 14.38
CA GLU A 60 2.72 -4.39 15.39
C GLU A 60 1.52 -3.60 14.85
N ARG A 61 0.31 -3.95 15.31
CA ARG A 61 -0.87 -3.11 15.07
C ARG A 61 -0.49 -1.68 15.50
N PRO A 62 -0.61 -0.67 14.62
CA PRO A 62 -0.06 0.65 14.89
C PRO A 62 -0.53 1.17 16.24
N VAL A 63 0.38 1.81 16.97
CA VAL A 63 -0.01 2.67 18.10
C VAL A 63 -0.97 3.71 17.54
N LEU A 64 -2.24 3.66 17.99
CA LEU A 64 -3.36 4.43 17.45
C LEU A 64 -3.24 5.91 17.85
N GLY A 65 -2.30 6.62 17.22
CA GLY A 65 -2.32 8.08 17.16
C GLY A 65 -3.27 8.58 16.06
N PRO A 66 -3.77 9.82 16.14
CA PRO A 66 -4.77 10.35 15.21
C PRO A 66 -4.34 10.27 13.73
N HIS A 67 -3.06 10.53 13.44
CA HIS A 67 -2.55 10.50 12.08
C HIS A 67 -2.35 9.06 11.57
N SER A 68 -1.97 8.15 12.47
CA SER A 68 -1.84 6.73 12.15
C SER A 68 -3.21 6.11 11.80
N THR A 69 -4.25 6.46 12.55
CA THR A 69 -5.63 6.05 12.23
C THR A 69 -6.11 6.68 10.93
N ALA A 70 -5.90 7.97 10.73
CA ALA A 70 -6.34 8.66 9.52
C ALA A 70 -5.65 8.13 8.26
N LYS A 71 -4.33 7.84 8.34
CA LYS A 71 -3.58 7.12 7.30
C LYS A 71 -4.24 5.77 7.02
N TYR A 72 -4.49 4.99 8.06
CA TYR A 72 -5.04 3.64 7.91
C TYR A 72 -6.39 3.63 7.20
N GLU A 73 -7.32 4.49 7.63
CA GLU A 73 -8.62 4.65 6.99
C GLU A 73 -8.50 5.06 5.52
N ALA A 74 -7.58 5.98 5.20
CA ALA A 74 -7.37 6.44 3.84
C ALA A 74 -6.74 5.36 2.94
N GLU A 75 -5.92 4.46 3.49
CA GLU A 75 -5.36 3.32 2.77
C GLU A 75 -6.39 2.21 2.52
N LEU A 76 -7.27 1.94 3.48
CA LEU A 76 -8.39 1.00 3.32
C LEU A 76 -9.35 1.44 2.19
N ALA A 77 -9.55 2.76 2.04
CA ALA A 77 -10.40 3.33 0.99
C ALA A 77 -9.95 3.00 -0.44
N ALA A 78 -8.70 2.53 -0.63
CA ALA A 78 -8.23 2.05 -1.93
C ALA A 78 -9.04 0.84 -2.45
N PHE A 79 -9.68 0.10 -1.56
CA PHE A 79 -10.49 -1.08 -1.87
C PHE A 79 -12.00 -0.81 -1.83
N ASP A 80 -12.42 0.47 -1.78
CA ASP A 80 -13.83 0.83 -1.82
C ASP A 80 -14.52 0.26 -3.07
N ARG A 81 -15.76 -0.20 -2.90
CA ARG A 81 -16.65 -0.72 -3.97
C ARG A 81 -16.11 -1.98 -4.68
N THR A 82 -15.18 -2.69 -4.06
CA THR A 82 -14.70 -4.00 -4.55
C THR A 82 -15.62 -5.17 -4.17
N GLY A 83 -16.54 -5.00 -3.23
CA GLY A 83 -17.38 -6.09 -2.70
C GLY A 83 -16.66 -7.00 -1.70
N LEU A 84 -15.44 -6.65 -1.29
CA LEU A 84 -14.74 -7.29 -0.19
C LEU A 84 -15.38 -6.90 1.14
N SER A 85 -15.41 -7.84 2.09
CA SER A 85 -15.80 -7.55 3.48
C SER A 85 -14.74 -6.70 4.17
N ALA A 86 -15.09 -6.04 5.27
CA ALA A 86 -14.14 -5.22 6.03
C ALA A 86 -12.89 -6.02 6.46
N ALA A 87 -13.05 -7.28 6.86
CA ALA A 87 -11.94 -8.16 7.22
C ALA A 87 -11.04 -8.49 6.02
N GLU A 88 -11.62 -8.64 4.82
CA GLU A 88 -10.84 -8.92 3.62
C GLU A 88 -10.12 -7.68 3.09
N VAL A 89 -10.70 -6.49 3.25
CA VAL A 89 -10.02 -5.24 2.94
C VAL A 89 -8.82 -5.04 3.86
N ASP A 90 -8.95 -5.34 5.16
CA ASP A 90 -7.86 -5.32 6.13
C ASP A 90 -6.72 -6.27 5.71
N LEU A 91 -7.06 -7.52 5.38
CA LEU A 91 -6.09 -8.52 4.91
C LEU A 91 -5.45 -8.15 3.56
N ALA A 92 -6.22 -7.58 2.64
CA ALA A 92 -5.73 -7.12 1.34
C ALA A 92 -4.72 -5.97 1.51
N LEU A 93 -5.04 -5.00 2.35
CA LEU A 93 -4.13 -3.90 2.69
C LEU A 93 -2.87 -4.43 3.38
N TRP A 94 -3.03 -5.32 4.37
CA TRP A 94 -1.91 -5.95 5.07
C TRP A 94 -0.95 -6.65 4.10
N GLN A 95 -1.47 -7.37 3.11
CA GLN A 95 -0.66 -8.07 2.11
C GLN A 95 0.11 -7.09 1.22
N VAL A 96 -0.52 -6.00 0.79
CA VAL A 96 0.14 -4.94 0.01
C VAL A 96 1.27 -4.29 0.82
N LEU A 97 1.01 -3.94 2.09
CA LEU A 97 2.01 -3.30 2.95
C LEU A 97 3.17 -4.24 3.31
N ASN A 98 2.92 -5.53 3.50
CA ASN A 98 3.98 -6.52 3.71
C ASN A 98 4.88 -6.70 2.49
N HIS A 99 4.31 -6.68 1.29
CA HIS A 99 5.12 -6.70 0.07
C HIS A 99 6.03 -5.48 -0.02
N VAL A 100 5.50 -4.29 0.29
CA VAL A 100 6.30 -3.06 0.37
C VAL A 100 7.43 -3.20 1.41
N ARG A 101 7.12 -3.67 2.62
CA ARG A 101 8.12 -3.87 3.68
C ARG A 101 9.19 -4.88 3.28
N GLY A 102 8.81 -6.02 2.70
CA GLY A 102 9.75 -7.05 2.26
C GLY A 102 10.72 -6.53 1.20
N VAL A 103 10.20 -5.89 0.16
CA VAL A 103 11.02 -5.27 -0.89
C VAL A 103 11.92 -4.18 -0.34
N ALA A 104 11.40 -3.32 0.56
CA ALA A 104 12.21 -2.26 1.16
C ALA A 104 13.30 -2.80 2.09
N GLY A 105 13.01 -3.89 2.82
CA GLY A 105 13.98 -4.62 3.63
C GLY A 105 15.12 -5.18 2.80
N ASP A 106 14.77 -5.91 1.74
CA ASP A 106 15.75 -6.46 0.80
C ASP A 106 16.58 -5.36 0.14
N LEU A 107 15.96 -4.23 -0.25
CA LEU A 107 16.66 -3.07 -0.82
C LEU A 107 17.68 -2.49 0.17
N LEU A 108 17.29 -2.30 1.43
CA LEU A 108 18.15 -1.73 2.47
C LEU A 108 19.31 -2.67 2.83
N ALA A 109 19.08 -3.99 2.82
CA ALA A 109 20.14 -4.98 3.02
C ALA A 109 21.06 -5.13 1.78
N GLY A 110 20.48 -4.99 0.58
CA GLY A 110 21.15 -5.21 -0.70
C GLY A 110 21.93 -4.02 -1.26
N GLN A 111 21.87 -2.83 -0.65
CA GLN A 111 22.69 -1.68 -1.06
C GLN A 111 24.20 -1.97 -1.04
N SER A 112 24.62 -3.03 -0.35
CA SER A 112 26.00 -3.48 -0.27
C SER A 112 26.42 -4.43 -1.42
N SER A 113 25.49 -4.87 -2.28
CA SER A 113 25.76 -5.83 -3.36
C SER A 113 26.01 -5.13 -4.71
N PRO A 114 27.15 -5.40 -5.40
CA PRO A 114 27.46 -4.82 -6.71
C PRO A 114 26.48 -5.19 -7.83
N GLU A 115 25.71 -6.27 -7.68
CA GLU A 115 24.79 -6.79 -8.70
C GLU A 115 23.36 -6.23 -8.56
N SER A 116 23.09 -5.50 -7.47
CA SER A 116 21.76 -5.00 -7.12
C SER A 116 21.43 -3.67 -7.79
N THR A 117 21.04 -3.71 -9.07
CA THR A 117 20.65 -2.50 -9.82
C THR A 117 19.27 -1.97 -9.41
N ALA A 118 19.07 -0.66 -9.56
CA ALA A 118 17.77 -0.02 -9.27
C ALA A 118 16.62 -0.59 -10.12
N ASP A 119 16.90 -0.94 -11.38
CA ASP A 119 15.91 -1.51 -12.31
C ASP A 119 15.45 -2.91 -11.86
N TRP A 120 16.37 -3.73 -11.35
CA TRP A 120 16.06 -5.07 -10.86
C TRP A 120 15.11 -5.02 -9.64
N TRP A 121 15.38 -4.14 -8.67
CA TRP A 121 14.49 -3.93 -7.51
C TRP A 121 13.11 -3.42 -7.94
N GLN A 122 13.08 -2.49 -8.90
CA GLN A 122 11.82 -1.96 -9.40
C GLN A 122 10.98 -3.04 -10.11
N ALA A 123 11.62 -3.93 -10.86
CA ALA A 123 10.94 -5.06 -11.50
C ALA A 123 10.35 -6.02 -10.45
N ARG A 124 11.12 -6.40 -9.43
CA ARG A 124 10.68 -7.28 -8.33
C ARG A 124 9.48 -6.68 -7.58
N TYR A 125 9.56 -5.38 -7.26
CA TYR A 125 8.47 -4.63 -6.65
C TYR A 125 7.19 -4.67 -7.49
N LYS A 126 7.29 -4.25 -8.76
CA LYS A 126 6.14 -4.16 -9.69
C LYS A 126 5.51 -5.52 -9.96
N PHE A 127 6.34 -6.56 -10.13
CA PHE A 127 5.86 -7.91 -10.40
C PHE A 127 5.08 -8.47 -9.21
N GLY A 128 5.68 -8.47 -8.02
CA GLY A 128 5.03 -9.01 -6.81
C GLY A 128 3.74 -8.28 -6.47
N LEU A 129 3.75 -6.95 -6.55
CA LEU A 129 2.54 -6.14 -6.32
C LEU A 129 1.44 -6.50 -7.34
N SER A 130 1.80 -6.65 -8.62
CA SER A 130 0.81 -7.05 -9.63
C SER A 130 0.22 -8.44 -9.34
N ARG A 131 1.02 -9.42 -8.91
CA ARG A 131 0.51 -10.75 -8.55
C ARG A 131 -0.45 -10.72 -7.36
N ILE A 132 -0.18 -9.90 -6.35
CA ILE A 132 -1.09 -9.69 -5.22
C ILE A 132 -2.42 -9.12 -5.71
N LEU A 133 -2.39 -8.07 -6.54
CA LEU A 133 -3.60 -7.43 -7.04
C LEU A 133 -4.38 -8.33 -8.01
N ASP A 134 -3.70 -9.13 -8.83
CA ASP A 134 -4.34 -10.11 -9.72
C ASP A 134 -5.06 -11.19 -8.90
N GLY A 135 -4.43 -11.69 -7.82
CA GLY A 135 -5.05 -12.68 -6.93
C GLY A 135 -6.29 -12.14 -6.21
N LEU A 136 -6.24 -10.89 -5.75
CA LEU A 136 -7.40 -10.20 -5.16
C LEU A 136 -8.51 -10.00 -6.21
N GLN A 137 -8.17 -9.73 -7.47
CA GLN A 137 -9.15 -9.62 -8.56
C GLN A 137 -9.91 -10.93 -8.76
N VAL A 138 -9.25 -12.09 -8.66
CA VAL A 138 -9.93 -13.41 -8.74
C VAL A 138 -10.96 -13.57 -7.63
N LEU A 139 -10.65 -13.12 -6.40
CA LEU A 139 -11.60 -13.17 -5.29
C LEU A 139 -12.81 -12.24 -5.53
N ILE A 140 -12.55 -11.03 -6.02
CA ILE A 140 -13.58 -10.04 -6.36
C ILE A 140 -14.49 -10.55 -7.48
N ASP A 141 -13.91 -11.11 -8.54
CA ASP A 141 -14.65 -11.62 -9.71
C ASP A 141 -15.57 -12.80 -9.36
N ARG A 142 -15.25 -13.59 -8.32
CA ARG A 142 -16.12 -14.70 -7.86
C ARG A 142 -17.38 -14.24 -7.12
N ARG A 143 -17.51 -12.93 -6.85
CA ARG A 143 -18.62 -12.34 -6.09
C ARG A 143 -19.58 -11.52 -6.96
N GLY A 144 -19.22 -11.29 -8.22
CA GLY A 144 -20.11 -10.75 -9.26
C GLY A 144 -20.59 -11.84 -10.19
#